data_AF-A0AB34JBA4-F1
#
_entry.id   AF-A0AB34JBA4-F1
#
_cell.length_a   1.000
_cell.length_b   1.000
_cell.length_c   1.000
_cell.angle_alpha   90.00
_cell.angle_beta   90.00
_cell.angle_gamma   90.00
#
_symmetry.space_group_name_H-M   'P 1'
#
loop_
_entity.id
_entity.type
_entity.pdbx_description
1 polymer ?
#
loop_
_entity_poly.entity_id
_entity_poly.type
_entity_poly.pdbx_seq_one_letter_code
_entity_poly.pdbx_strand_id
1 'polypeptide(L)'
;MAEVSAPASAAAVFPRPLDGMPDHTPSAGRPCQMCAAPSLTPARPACAQHRDKRVKPSFVLNPMDEQLQRKCDALIKMLLKRNQGVHFSAPVDWKKLKLDEYPKLIKQPMDLGTVQEKVSSSKYERLEDFANDIRLVWKNAFIFNTPDSMYFKAAKQLGEIFEKKMEEIEKDCEVHNPPPVEPMERCNLLLADMIANPLSEWFREPVDYVKLELADYPKVIAVPMDLGTVEKKILRGQYMSPEDYAHDVRLVWTNAITYNSATSMFGVVATILSQIFERRFTLTRSAATDPGRPIPDRNGWPTFTAKKKFYDLCTKLTLADLNQMVSLVQNHCAKAVQQCGDKEVEVDVDELDMQTFSKVLNWASNKNKSSTKAESS
;
A
#
# COMPACT_ATOMS: atom_id res chain seq x y z
N MET A 1 -47.35 9.44 -30.62
CA MET A 1 -47.51 9.19 -29.18
C MET A 1 -47.51 7.68 -28.97
N ALA A 2 -46.42 7.16 -28.44
CA ALA A 2 -46.30 5.80 -27.93
C ALA A 2 -45.24 5.87 -26.83
N GLU A 3 -45.71 5.90 -25.58
CA GLU A 3 -44.87 5.78 -24.39
C GLU A 3 -44.37 4.34 -24.28
N VAL A 4 -43.06 4.16 -24.15
CA VAL A 4 -42.47 2.92 -23.68
C VAL A 4 -41.85 3.23 -22.31
N SER A 5 -42.52 2.75 -21.27
CA SER A 5 -42.12 2.82 -19.87
C SER A 5 -40.82 2.05 -19.64
N ALA A 6 -39.79 2.74 -19.15
CA ALA A 6 -38.57 2.12 -18.63
C ALA A 6 -38.82 1.55 -17.22
N PRO A 7 -38.20 0.42 -16.83
CA PRO A 7 -38.39 -0.15 -15.51
C PRO A 7 -37.66 0.65 -14.42
N ALA A 8 -38.24 0.61 -13.23
CA ALA A 8 -37.86 1.35 -12.03
C ALA A 8 -36.38 1.18 -11.64
N SER A 9 -35.76 2.32 -11.33
CA SER A 9 -34.45 2.42 -10.66
C SER A 9 -34.51 1.68 -9.33
N ALA A 10 -33.79 0.55 -9.25
CA ALA A 10 -33.63 -0.21 -8.03
C ALA A 10 -32.77 0.59 -7.05
N ALA A 11 -33.39 1.01 -5.96
CA ALA A 11 -32.70 1.51 -4.77
C ALA A 11 -31.81 0.39 -4.21
N ALA A 12 -30.48 0.57 -4.33
CA ALA A 12 -29.52 -0.29 -3.66
C ALA A 12 -29.41 0.14 -2.20
N VAL A 13 -29.87 -0.77 -1.34
CA VAL A 13 -29.85 -0.76 0.11
C VAL A 13 -28.40 -0.77 0.61
N PHE A 14 -28.05 0.17 1.49
CA PHE A 14 -26.78 0.16 2.24
C PHE A 14 -26.90 -0.76 3.47
N PRO A 15 -25.84 -1.49 3.87
CA PRO A 15 -25.75 -2.00 5.22
C PRO A 15 -25.50 -0.82 6.18
N ARG A 16 -26.47 -0.57 7.08
CA ARG A 16 -26.25 0.18 8.32
C ARG A 16 -25.27 -0.60 9.20
N PRO A 17 -24.55 0.06 10.13
CA PRO A 17 -23.86 -0.65 11.20
C PRO A 17 -24.85 -1.54 11.95
N LEU A 18 -24.51 -2.83 12.04
CA LEU A 18 -25.20 -3.95 12.70
C LEU A 18 -26.42 -3.59 13.56
N ASP A 19 -27.58 -4.10 13.16
CA ASP A 19 -28.60 -4.59 14.09
C ASP A 19 -29.44 -5.69 13.43
N GLY A 20 -29.44 -6.87 14.06
CA GLY A 20 -30.40 -7.92 13.82
C GLY A 20 -31.23 -8.16 15.08
N MET A 21 -32.55 -7.95 14.95
CA MET A 21 -33.68 -8.48 15.75
C MET A 21 -34.09 -7.76 17.05
N PRO A 22 -35.39 -7.84 17.46
CA PRO A 22 -36.60 -7.43 16.74
C PRO A 22 -37.35 -6.30 17.51
N ASP A 23 -38.35 -5.73 16.83
CA ASP A 23 -39.13 -4.56 17.22
C ASP A 23 -40.00 -4.77 18.47
N HIS A 24 -39.68 -4.09 19.59
CA HIS A 24 -40.61 -3.83 20.70
C HIS A 24 -40.30 -2.50 21.42
N THR A 25 -41.36 -1.75 21.70
CA THR A 25 -41.44 -0.45 22.39
C THR A 25 -40.94 -0.50 23.86
N PRO A 26 -40.65 0.66 24.50
CA PRO A 26 -39.66 0.75 25.56
C PRO A 26 -40.23 0.40 26.95
N SER A 27 -39.49 -0.41 27.70
CA SER A 27 -39.62 -0.50 29.15
C SER A 27 -38.26 -0.60 29.82
N ALA A 28 -38.21 -0.03 31.01
CA ALA A 28 -37.05 0.32 31.81
C ALA A 28 -36.14 -0.85 32.19
N GLY A 29 -34.84 -0.55 32.39
CA GLY A 29 -34.04 -1.27 33.38
C GLY A 29 -32.63 -1.69 32.96
N ARG A 30 -31.66 -0.83 33.29
CA ARG A 30 -30.31 -1.18 33.83
C ARG A 30 -29.30 -1.96 32.96
N PRO A 31 -27.99 -1.85 33.30
CA PRO A 31 -26.88 -1.91 32.33
C PRO A 31 -26.07 -3.22 32.39
N CYS A 32 -25.33 -3.53 31.33
CA CYS A 32 -24.29 -4.56 31.30
C CYS A 32 -23.12 -4.04 30.42
N GLN A 33 -22.05 -3.45 30.96
CA GLN A 33 -20.85 -4.00 31.62
C GLN A 33 -20.00 -4.92 30.73
N MET A 34 -18.67 -4.72 30.80
CA MET A 34 -17.56 -5.24 29.96
C MET A 34 -17.27 -4.29 28.79
N CYS A 35 -16.30 -3.37 28.83
CA CYS A 35 -14.90 -3.55 29.24
C CYS A 35 -14.46 -2.46 30.24
N ALA A 36 -13.94 -2.89 31.39
CA ALA A 36 -13.27 -2.03 32.34
C ALA A 36 -11.76 -2.00 32.03
N ALA A 37 -11.20 -0.79 31.91
CA ALA A 37 -9.81 -0.50 32.28
C ALA A 37 -9.75 0.97 32.74
N PRO A 38 -8.92 1.29 33.75
CA PRO A 38 -9.18 2.40 34.66
C PRO A 38 -8.87 3.77 34.08
N SER A 39 -9.77 4.70 34.37
CA SER A 39 -9.59 6.14 34.21
C SER A 39 -8.67 6.68 35.30
N LEU A 40 -7.55 7.28 34.92
CA LEU A 40 -6.80 8.23 35.73
C LEU A 40 -6.40 9.41 34.84
N THR A 41 -7.00 10.57 35.10
CA THR A 41 -6.44 11.89 34.78
C THR A 41 -5.84 12.47 36.07
N PRO A 42 -5.20 13.66 36.06
CA PRO A 42 -4.12 14.12 35.18
C PRO A 42 -2.92 14.64 36.01
N ALA A 43 -1.70 14.60 35.48
CA ALA A 43 -0.62 15.43 35.98
C ALA A 43 0.44 15.72 34.91
N ARG A 44 0.73 17.01 34.71
CA ARG A 44 1.93 17.52 34.01
C ARG A 44 3.19 16.94 34.66
N PRO A 45 4.27 16.80 33.88
CA PRO A 45 5.47 17.57 34.23
C PRO A 45 6.13 18.25 33.02
N ALA A 46 6.80 19.36 33.32
CA ALA A 46 7.76 19.99 32.42
C ALA A 46 8.89 19.01 32.08
N CYS A 47 9.28 18.95 30.80
CA CYS A 47 10.44 18.16 30.38
C CYS A 47 11.44 19.07 29.66
N ALA A 48 12.47 19.48 30.40
CA ALA A 48 13.79 19.71 29.84
C ALA A 48 14.53 18.37 29.91
N GLN A 49 14.77 17.72 28.76
CA GLN A 49 15.67 16.58 28.72
C GLN A 49 16.54 16.59 27.46
N HIS A 50 17.78 16.20 27.72
CA HIS A 50 18.91 16.11 26.83
C HIS A 50 18.61 15.29 25.57
N ARG A 51 19.14 15.77 24.44
CA ARG A 51 19.24 15.00 23.18
C ARG A 51 20.09 13.76 23.40
N ASP A 52 19.47 12.58 23.42
CA ASP A 52 20.18 11.33 23.25
C ASP A 52 20.58 11.17 21.77
N LYS A 53 21.89 11.18 21.52
CA LYS A 53 22.49 11.00 20.21
C LYS A 53 22.56 9.51 19.89
N ARG A 54 21.45 8.93 19.41
CA ARG A 54 21.46 7.66 18.65
C ARG A 54 20.12 7.40 17.94
N VAL A 55 19.67 8.37 17.15
CA VAL A 55 18.66 8.10 16.10
C VAL A 55 19.41 7.46 14.94
N LYS A 56 19.15 6.18 14.64
CA LYS A 56 19.54 5.59 13.35
C LYS A 56 18.99 6.54 12.27
N PRO A 57 19.77 6.98 11.27
CA PRO A 57 19.22 7.83 10.22
C PRO A 57 18.17 7.01 9.47
N SER A 58 16.91 7.14 9.89
CA SER A 58 15.78 6.66 9.15
C SER A 58 15.78 7.52 7.90
N PHE A 59 16.05 6.92 6.74
CA PHE A 59 16.03 7.61 5.47
C PHE A 59 14.62 8.13 5.25
N VAL A 60 14.42 9.41 5.54
CA VAL A 60 13.18 10.11 5.25
C VAL A 60 13.25 10.49 3.78
N LEU A 61 12.38 9.92 2.96
CA LEU A 61 12.03 10.52 1.68
C LEU A 61 11.46 11.91 2.01
N ASN A 62 12.26 12.96 1.79
CA ASN A 62 11.90 14.38 1.96
C ASN A 62 11.76 14.84 3.43
N PRO A 63 12.87 14.98 4.18
CA PRO A 63 12.84 15.65 5.48
C PRO A 63 12.37 17.08 5.30
N MET A 64 11.60 17.58 6.28
CA MET A 64 11.02 18.92 6.23
C MET A 64 12.10 19.98 6.52
N ASP A 65 12.84 20.38 5.47
CA ASP A 65 13.74 21.54 5.52
C ASP A 65 12.98 22.86 5.37
N GLU A 66 13.69 23.99 5.53
CA GLU A 66 13.08 25.32 5.48
C GLU A 66 12.47 25.64 4.10
N GLN A 67 13.09 25.20 3.01
CA GLN A 67 12.59 25.47 1.65
C GLN A 67 11.31 24.68 1.40
N LEU A 68 11.29 23.40 1.79
CA LEU A 68 10.14 22.52 1.68
C LEU A 68 8.99 22.98 2.58
N GLN A 69 9.30 23.45 3.79
CA GLN A 69 8.34 24.04 4.71
C GLN A 69 7.66 25.27 4.08
N ARG A 70 8.41 26.15 3.42
CA ARG A 70 7.85 27.31 2.70
C ARG A 70 6.95 26.89 1.54
N LYS A 71 7.32 25.83 0.79
CA LYS A 71 6.47 25.26 -0.28
C LYS A 71 5.16 24.70 0.28
N CYS A 72 5.22 23.97 1.40
CA CYS A 72 4.05 23.41 2.07
C CYS A 72 3.12 24.50 2.64
N ASP A 73 3.68 25.54 3.26
CA ASP A 73 2.93 26.71 3.74
C ASP A 73 2.24 27.46 2.58
N ALA A 74 2.94 27.65 1.45
CA ALA A 74 2.35 28.25 0.27
C ALA A 74 1.21 27.40 -0.32
N LEU A 75 1.38 26.07 -0.33
CA LEU A 75 0.37 25.12 -0.79
C LEU A 75 -0.91 25.18 0.06
N ILE A 76 -0.80 25.09 1.39
CA ILE A 76 -1.97 25.12 2.28
C ILE A 76 -2.69 26.48 2.22
N LYS A 77 -1.94 27.59 2.14
CA LYS A 77 -2.50 28.94 1.95
C LYS A 77 -3.26 29.05 0.62
N MET A 78 -2.75 28.42 -0.44
CA MET A 78 -3.40 28.40 -1.75
C MET A 78 -4.71 27.61 -1.71
N LEU A 79 -4.77 26.47 -1.01
CA LEU A 79 -6.00 25.70 -0.82
C LEU A 79 -7.05 26.48 -0.02
N LEU A 80 -6.64 27.10 1.10
CA LEU A 80 -7.52 27.91 1.96
C LEU A 80 -8.13 29.12 1.24
N LYS A 81 -7.42 29.71 0.27
CA LYS A 81 -7.89 30.87 -0.51
C LYS A 81 -8.94 30.51 -1.56
N ARG A 82 -9.13 29.24 -1.91
CA ARG A 82 -10.16 28.85 -2.89
C ARG A 82 -11.54 28.96 -2.26
N ASN A 83 -12.58 29.22 -3.07
CA ASN A 83 -13.95 29.35 -2.58
C ASN A 83 -14.41 28.18 -1.70
N GLN A 84 -13.99 26.95 -2.05
CA GLN A 84 -14.33 25.74 -1.30
C GLN A 84 -13.50 25.53 -0.02
N GLY A 85 -12.38 26.24 0.13
CA GLY A 85 -11.48 26.12 1.29
C GLY A 85 -12.13 26.53 2.60
N VAL A 86 -13.15 27.40 2.55
CA VAL A 86 -13.92 27.84 3.72
C VAL A 86 -14.61 26.69 4.46
N HIS A 87 -14.94 25.60 3.76
CA HIS A 87 -15.60 24.44 4.39
C HIS A 87 -14.67 23.61 5.27
N PHE A 88 -13.36 23.80 5.12
CA PHE A 88 -12.34 23.01 5.78
C PHE A 88 -11.33 23.88 6.54
N SER A 89 -11.62 25.17 6.74
CA SER A 89 -10.68 26.13 7.33
C SER A 89 -10.59 26.07 8.85
N ALA A 90 -11.51 25.36 9.51
CA ALA A 90 -11.56 25.23 10.96
C ALA A 90 -12.14 23.86 11.36
N PRO A 91 -11.88 23.40 12.59
CA PRO A 91 -12.48 22.17 13.11
C PRO A 91 -14.00 22.19 13.03
N VAL A 92 -14.60 21.04 12.74
CA VAL A 92 -16.06 20.90 12.75
C VAL A 92 -16.59 21.02 14.18
N ASP A 93 -17.32 22.11 14.45
CA ASP A 93 -18.06 22.27 15.71
C ASP A 93 -19.36 21.44 15.67
N TRP A 94 -19.19 20.13 15.83
CA TRP A 94 -20.28 19.17 15.77
C TRP A 94 -21.34 19.40 16.85
N LYS A 95 -21.00 20.02 17.98
CA LYS A 95 -21.98 20.37 19.03
C LYS A 95 -22.90 21.50 18.56
N LYS A 96 -22.31 22.59 18.04
CA LYS A 96 -23.08 23.72 17.51
C LYS A 96 -23.94 23.33 16.31
N LEU A 97 -23.44 22.42 15.48
CA LEU A 97 -24.15 21.90 14.30
C LEU A 97 -25.11 20.75 14.63
N LYS A 98 -25.17 20.30 15.90
CA LYS A 98 -26.00 19.17 16.36
C LYS A 98 -25.76 17.88 15.58
N LEU A 99 -24.49 17.59 15.31
CA LEU A 99 -24.01 16.40 14.61
C LEU A 99 -23.54 15.35 15.64
N ASP A 100 -24.48 14.77 16.38
CA ASP A 100 -24.17 13.84 17.49
C ASP A 100 -23.44 12.55 17.03
N GLU A 101 -23.59 12.18 15.76
CA GLU A 101 -22.91 11.04 15.15
C GLU A 101 -21.47 11.35 14.71
N TYR A 102 -21.11 12.63 14.56
CA TYR A 102 -19.79 13.03 14.08
C TYR A 102 -18.63 12.45 14.91
N PRO A 103 -18.59 12.59 16.25
CA PRO A 103 -17.51 12.01 17.06
C PRO A 103 -17.54 10.48 17.10
N LYS A 104 -18.66 9.84 16.74
CA LYS A 104 -18.75 8.38 16.65
C LYS A 104 -18.13 7.88 15.34
N LEU A 105 -18.26 8.61 14.25
CA LEU A 105 -17.74 8.24 12.94
C LEU A 105 -16.32 8.75 12.70
N ILE A 106 -16.04 10.00 13.06
CA ILE A 106 -14.76 10.66 12.82
C ILE A 106 -13.86 10.53 14.03
N LYS A 107 -12.91 9.59 13.94
CA LYS A 107 -12.00 9.23 15.05
C LYS A 107 -10.82 10.20 15.21
N GLN A 108 -10.38 10.79 14.11
CA GLN A 108 -9.26 11.73 14.08
C GLN A 108 -9.69 12.99 13.33
N PRO A 109 -10.31 13.97 14.01
CA PRO A 109 -10.71 15.21 13.36
C PRO A 109 -9.47 15.97 12.86
N MET A 110 -9.59 16.59 11.69
CA MET A 110 -8.55 17.42 11.08
C MET A 110 -9.18 18.45 10.15
N ASP A 111 -8.54 19.60 10.01
CA ASP A 111 -8.94 20.70 9.14
C ASP A 111 -7.71 21.47 8.62
N LEU A 112 -7.87 22.20 7.52
CA LEU A 112 -6.78 22.91 6.84
C LEU A 112 -6.20 24.07 7.67
N GLY A 113 -6.99 24.67 8.59
CA GLY A 113 -6.49 25.71 9.49
C GLY A 113 -5.51 25.13 10.52
N THR A 114 -5.86 24.00 11.12
CA THR A 114 -4.96 23.24 12.00
C THR A 114 -3.69 22.80 11.25
N VAL A 115 -3.81 22.32 10.02
CA VAL A 115 -2.64 21.97 9.18
C VAL A 115 -1.75 23.18 8.92
N GLN A 116 -2.36 24.35 8.62
CA GLN A 116 -1.63 25.60 8.41
C GLN A 116 -0.84 26.03 9.65
N GLU A 117 -1.43 25.91 10.84
CA GLU A 117 -0.75 26.21 12.10
C GLU A 117 0.43 25.26 12.33
N LYS A 118 0.22 23.96 12.10
CA LYS A 118 1.25 22.93 12.26
C LYS A 118 2.45 23.18 11.33
N VAL A 119 2.22 23.48 10.05
CA VAL A 119 3.32 23.78 9.12
C VAL A 119 4.01 25.09 9.46
N SER A 120 3.27 26.12 9.90
CA SER A 120 3.87 27.40 10.32
C SER A 120 4.72 27.27 11.58
N SER A 121 4.39 26.30 12.44
CA SER A 121 5.06 26.03 13.71
C SER A 121 6.12 24.92 13.63
N SER A 122 6.56 24.56 12.42
CA SER A 122 7.54 23.49 12.15
C SER A 122 7.22 22.17 12.86
N LYS A 123 5.96 21.74 12.85
CA LYS A 123 5.51 20.51 13.54
C LYS A 123 5.61 19.23 12.71
N TYR A 124 5.98 19.33 11.43
CA TYR A 124 6.14 18.18 10.56
C TYR A 124 7.63 17.86 10.38
N GLU A 125 8.00 16.60 10.54
CA GLU A 125 9.37 16.13 10.32
C GLU A 125 9.59 15.69 8.88
N ARG A 126 8.54 15.16 8.23
CA ARG A 126 8.55 14.69 6.84
C ARG A 126 7.49 15.41 6.01
N LEU A 127 7.74 15.52 4.70
CA LEU A 127 6.73 15.96 3.73
C LEU A 127 5.45 15.11 3.80
N GLU A 128 5.62 13.80 3.96
CA GLU A 128 4.50 12.85 4.00
C GLU A 128 3.58 13.08 5.21
N ASP A 129 4.13 13.53 6.34
CA ASP A 129 3.32 13.83 7.55
C ASP A 129 2.36 14.99 7.30
N PHE A 130 2.86 16.04 6.63
CA PHE A 130 2.04 17.17 6.19
C PHE A 130 0.97 16.73 5.18
N ALA A 131 1.35 15.88 4.23
CA ALA A 131 0.42 15.39 3.22
C ALA A 131 -0.69 14.52 3.81
N ASN A 132 -0.35 13.66 4.77
CA ASN A 132 -1.29 12.77 5.42
C ASN A 132 -2.32 13.52 6.25
N ASP A 133 -1.95 14.59 6.95
CA ASP A 133 -2.92 15.42 7.65
C ASP A 133 -3.93 16.07 6.69
N ILE A 134 -3.50 16.55 5.52
CA ILE A 134 -4.41 17.09 4.50
C ILE A 134 -5.31 15.99 3.94
N ARG A 135 -4.76 14.80 3.64
CA ARG A 135 -5.55 13.65 3.19
C ARG A 135 -6.56 13.18 4.23
N LEU A 136 -6.26 13.31 5.52
CA LEU A 136 -7.18 13.03 6.61
C LEU A 136 -8.39 13.97 6.60
N VAL A 137 -8.22 15.25 6.24
CA VAL A 137 -9.34 16.18 6.02
C VAL A 137 -10.31 15.62 4.95
N TRP A 138 -9.76 15.18 3.82
CA TRP A 138 -10.56 14.64 2.72
C TRP A 138 -11.24 13.32 3.09
N LYS A 139 -10.49 12.42 3.73
CA LYS A 139 -11.03 11.15 4.23
C LYS A 139 -12.21 11.38 5.18
N ASN A 140 -12.07 12.28 6.15
CA ASN A 140 -13.13 12.59 7.10
C ASN A 140 -14.36 13.15 6.37
N ALA A 141 -14.15 13.98 5.35
CA ALA A 141 -15.24 14.48 4.51
C ALA A 141 -15.95 13.34 3.76
N PHE A 142 -15.22 12.36 3.22
CA PHE A 142 -15.78 11.21 2.51
C PHE A 142 -16.53 10.24 3.43
N ILE A 143 -16.07 10.06 4.68
CA ILE A 143 -16.72 9.21 5.67
C ILE A 143 -18.04 9.82 6.14
N PHE A 144 -18.04 11.12 6.44
CA PHE A 144 -19.21 11.75 7.07
C PHE A 144 -20.28 12.21 6.06
N ASN A 145 -19.88 12.55 4.83
CA ASN A 145 -20.78 13.17 3.86
C ASN A 145 -21.10 12.24 2.69
N THR A 146 -22.31 12.36 2.15
CA THR A 146 -22.72 11.61 0.95
C THR A 146 -22.00 12.11 -0.30
N PRO A 147 -21.79 11.26 -1.33
CA PRO A 147 -21.12 11.65 -2.59
C PRO A 147 -21.73 12.85 -3.29
N ASP A 148 -23.04 13.06 -3.14
CA ASP A 148 -23.76 14.17 -3.77
C ASP A 148 -23.63 15.50 -3.02
N SER A 149 -23.20 15.47 -1.77
CA SER A 149 -23.04 16.67 -0.95
C SER A 149 -21.99 17.62 -1.52
N MET A 150 -22.18 18.91 -1.28
CA MET A 150 -21.19 19.93 -1.63
C MET A 150 -19.85 19.71 -0.92
N TYR A 151 -19.85 19.18 0.31
CA TYR A 151 -18.63 18.92 1.09
C TYR A 151 -17.81 17.78 0.49
N PHE A 152 -18.44 16.68 0.08
CA PHE A 152 -17.75 15.59 -0.61
C PHE A 152 -17.14 16.07 -1.92
N LYS A 153 -17.93 16.77 -2.74
CA LYS A 153 -17.48 17.32 -4.03
C LYS A 153 -16.34 18.33 -3.86
N ALA A 154 -16.42 19.19 -2.85
CA ALA A 154 -15.37 20.15 -2.50
C ALA A 154 -14.08 19.45 -2.04
N ALA A 155 -14.16 18.44 -1.17
CA ALA A 155 -13.02 17.65 -0.72
C ALA A 155 -12.34 16.93 -1.88
N LYS A 156 -13.13 16.34 -2.80
CA LYS A 156 -12.59 15.71 -4.02
C LYS A 156 -11.83 16.71 -4.89
N GLN A 157 -12.44 17.86 -5.20
CA GLN A 157 -11.82 18.89 -6.04
C GLN A 157 -10.55 19.49 -5.42
N LEU A 158 -10.58 19.81 -4.11
CA LEU A 158 -9.40 20.32 -3.42
C LEU A 158 -8.31 19.25 -3.28
N GLY A 159 -8.70 17.99 -3.07
CA GLY A 159 -7.80 16.85 -3.07
C GLY A 159 -7.06 16.67 -4.39
N GLU A 160 -7.75 16.75 -5.54
CA GLU A 160 -7.13 16.68 -6.87
C GLU A 160 -6.10 17.80 -7.09
N ILE A 161 -6.44 19.04 -6.67
CA ILE A 161 -5.52 20.19 -6.75
C ILE A 161 -4.31 19.98 -5.85
N PHE A 162 -4.56 19.51 -4.63
CA PHE A 162 -3.52 19.21 -3.65
C PHE A 162 -2.55 18.15 -4.19
N GLU A 163 -3.06 17.01 -4.67
CA GLU A 163 -2.22 15.93 -5.18
C GLU A 163 -1.39 16.35 -6.40
N LYS A 164 -1.94 17.17 -7.30
CA LYS A 164 -1.18 17.73 -8.41
C LYS A 164 0.00 18.59 -7.94
N LYS A 165 -0.20 19.41 -6.89
CA LYS A 165 0.87 20.23 -6.31
C LYS A 165 1.88 19.41 -5.51
N MET A 166 1.43 18.37 -4.83
CA MET A 166 2.33 17.42 -4.18
C MET A 166 3.24 16.74 -5.19
N GLU A 167 2.74 16.32 -6.34
CA GLU A 167 3.56 15.73 -7.40
C GLU A 167 4.67 16.69 -7.89
N GLU A 168 4.36 17.98 -8.05
CA GLU A 168 5.36 19.00 -8.42
C GLU A 168 6.46 19.12 -7.34
N ILE A 169 6.08 19.10 -6.06
CA ILE A 169 7.03 19.17 -4.94
C ILE A 169 7.87 17.89 -4.85
N GLU A 170 7.25 16.71 -4.95
CA GLU A 170 7.91 15.40 -4.93
C GLU A 170 8.97 15.30 -6.05
N LYS A 171 8.64 15.73 -7.28
CA LYS A 171 9.59 15.74 -8.41
C LYS A 171 10.77 16.68 -8.19
N ASP A 172 10.52 17.87 -7.66
CA ASP A 172 11.59 18.82 -7.34
C ASP A 172 12.54 18.25 -6.27
N CYS A 173 12.00 17.62 -5.22
CA CYS A 173 12.79 16.92 -4.23
C CYS A 173 13.63 15.79 -4.83
N GLU A 174 13.06 14.97 -5.73
CA GLU A 174 13.78 13.88 -6.39
C GLU A 174 14.93 14.40 -7.27
N VAL A 175 14.74 15.53 -7.96
CA VAL A 175 15.78 16.14 -8.81
C VAL A 175 16.93 16.70 -7.98
N HIS A 176 16.63 17.34 -6.85
CA HIS A 176 17.65 18.04 -6.05
C HIS A 176 18.30 17.17 -4.99
N ASN A 177 17.61 16.15 -4.48
CA ASN A 177 18.09 15.29 -3.41
C ASN A 177 17.57 13.86 -3.59
N PRO A 178 17.97 13.15 -4.67
CA PRO A 178 17.52 11.79 -4.89
C PRO A 178 18.04 10.89 -3.75
N PRO A 179 17.16 10.08 -3.14
CA PRO A 179 17.55 9.22 -2.04
C PRO A 179 18.45 8.09 -2.58
N PRO A 180 19.63 7.84 -1.97
CA PRO A 180 20.62 6.89 -2.47
C PRO A 180 20.27 5.46 -2.06
N VAL A 181 19.14 4.96 -2.54
CA VAL A 181 18.58 3.66 -2.18
C VAL A 181 18.30 2.82 -3.43
N GLU A 182 18.50 1.51 -3.30
CA GLU A 182 18.22 0.54 -4.36
C GLU A 182 16.72 0.52 -4.74
N PRO A 183 16.36 0.15 -5.98
CA PRO A 183 14.97 0.17 -6.44
C PRO A 183 13.98 -0.58 -5.55
N MET A 184 14.39 -1.72 -4.99
CA MET A 184 13.52 -2.50 -4.11
C MET A 184 13.33 -1.85 -2.73
N GLU A 185 14.36 -1.17 -2.22
CA GLU A 185 14.24 -0.39 -0.98
C GLU A 185 13.32 0.82 -1.20
N ARG A 186 13.37 1.45 -2.39
CA ARG A 186 12.40 2.49 -2.78
C ARG A 186 10.97 1.96 -2.80
N CYS A 187 10.75 0.73 -3.27
CA CYS A 187 9.44 0.08 -3.20
C CYS A 187 8.96 -0.09 -1.76
N ASN A 188 9.85 -0.52 -0.86
CA ASN A 188 9.54 -0.66 0.57
C ASN A 188 9.14 0.68 1.21
N LEU A 189 9.88 1.74 0.93
CA LEU A 189 9.56 3.09 1.41
C LEU A 189 8.24 3.61 0.83
N LEU A 190 8.00 3.39 -0.46
CA LEU A 190 6.74 3.75 -1.10
C LEU A 190 5.57 2.99 -0.46
N LEU A 191 5.71 1.69 -0.22
CA LEU A 191 4.69 0.89 0.45
C LEU A 191 4.38 1.42 1.85
N ALA A 192 5.42 1.73 2.64
CA ALA A 192 5.26 2.31 3.96
C ALA A 192 4.48 3.64 3.93
N ASP A 193 4.78 4.51 2.97
CA ASP A 193 4.05 5.77 2.80
C ASP A 193 2.60 5.53 2.32
N MET A 194 2.35 4.54 1.45
CA MET A 194 0.99 4.14 1.05
C MET A 194 0.20 3.58 2.23
N ILE A 195 0.81 2.79 3.12
CA ILE A 195 0.17 2.29 4.34
C ILE A 195 -0.10 3.45 5.32
N ALA A 196 0.83 4.39 5.48
CA ALA A 196 0.65 5.56 6.34
C ALA A 196 -0.46 6.51 5.83
N ASN A 197 -0.69 6.57 4.52
CA ASN A 197 -1.74 7.39 3.92
C ASN A 197 -3.11 7.08 4.54
N PRO A 198 -3.82 8.06 5.14
CA PRO A 198 -5.11 7.80 5.78
C PRO A 198 -6.16 7.18 4.86
N LEU A 199 -6.13 7.52 3.56
CA LEU A 199 -7.07 6.99 2.57
C LEU A 199 -6.91 5.48 2.36
N SER A 200 -5.76 4.90 2.71
CA SER A 200 -5.49 3.49 2.48
C SER A 200 -6.14 2.55 3.50
N GLU A 201 -6.74 3.06 4.59
CA GLU A 201 -7.21 2.24 5.73
C GLU A 201 -8.04 1.02 5.31
N TRP A 202 -8.97 1.18 4.36
CA TRP A 202 -9.84 0.10 3.90
C TRP A 202 -9.15 -0.99 3.06
N PHE A 203 -7.88 -0.79 2.71
CA PHE A 203 -7.12 -1.65 1.80
C PHE A 203 -5.88 -2.27 2.46
N ARG A 204 -5.74 -2.11 3.79
CA ARG A 204 -4.55 -2.56 4.53
C ARG A 204 -4.60 -4.03 4.94
N GLU A 205 -5.79 -4.61 5.02
CA GLU A 205 -6.00 -5.98 5.45
C GLU A 205 -6.84 -6.74 4.41
N PRO A 206 -6.71 -8.09 4.34
CA PRO A 206 -7.53 -8.90 3.47
C PRO A 206 -9.03 -8.69 3.75
N VAL A 207 -9.84 -8.68 2.69
CA VAL A 207 -11.30 -8.60 2.82
C VAL A 207 -11.81 -9.90 3.44
N ASP A 208 -12.34 -9.82 4.66
CA ASP A 208 -13.06 -10.92 5.31
C ASP A 208 -14.49 -11.00 4.76
N TYR A 209 -14.60 -11.50 3.53
CA TYR A 209 -15.87 -11.59 2.81
C TYR A 209 -16.88 -12.53 3.47
N VAL A 210 -16.44 -13.45 4.34
CA VAL A 210 -17.36 -14.30 5.11
C VAL A 210 -18.01 -13.49 6.22
N LYS A 211 -17.23 -12.76 7.01
CA LYS A 211 -17.74 -11.89 8.08
C LYS A 211 -18.62 -10.76 7.55
N LEU A 212 -18.34 -10.28 6.33
CA LEU A 212 -19.12 -9.25 5.65
C LEU A 212 -20.31 -9.81 4.85
N GLU A 213 -20.53 -11.14 4.86
CA GLU A 213 -21.61 -11.82 4.14
C GLU A 213 -21.59 -11.58 2.61
N LEU A 214 -20.40 -11.36 2.05
CA LEU A 214 -20.16 -11.12 0.63
C LEU A 214 -19.90 -12.44 -0.12
N ALA A 215 -20.95 -13.26 -0.28
CA ALA A 215 -20.85 -14.60 -0.88
C ALA A 215 -20.40 -14.61 -2.36
N ASP A 216 -20.50 -13.48 -3.05
CA ASP A 216 -20.09 -13.31 -4.45
C ASP A 216 -18.64 -12.82 -4.60
N TYR A 217 -18.02 -12.28 -3.54
CA TYR A 217 -16.65 -11.75 -3.57
C TYR A 217 -15.63 -12.72 -4.19
N PRO A 218 -15.50 -13.99 -3.76
CA PRO A 218 -14.55 -14.92 -4.37
C PRO A 218 -14.91 -15.34 -5.81
N LYS A 219 -16.13 -15.03 -6.29
CA LYS A 219 -16.54 -15.26 -7.69
C LYS A 219 -16.17 -14.08 -8.58
N VAL A 220 -16.13 -12.87 -8.03
CA VAL A 220 -15.81 -11.63 -8.74
C VAL A 220 -14.30 -11.35 -8.70
N ILE A 221 -13.66 -11.55 -7.56
CA ILE A 221 -12.25 -11.27 -7.33
C ILE A 221 -11.44 -12.56 -7.36
N ALA A 222 -10.74 -12.77 -8.48
CA ALA A 222 -9.95 -13.99 -8.72
C ALA A 222 -8.67 -14.05 -7.88
N VAL A 223 -7.99 -12.91 -7.69
CA VAL A 223 -6.73 -12.82 -6.93
C VAL A 223 -6.87 -11.70 -5.90
N PRO A 224 -7.33 -11.99 -4.67
CA PRO A 224 -7.41 -11.01 -3.60
C PRO A 224 -6.01 -10.48 -3.26
N MET A 225 -5.93 -9.17 -2.97
CA MET A 225 -4.69 -8.52 -2.55
C MET A 225 -5.01 -7.30 -1.67
N ASP A 226 -4.13 -7.03 -0.73
CA ASP A 226 -4.20 -5.91 0.23
C ASP A 226 -2.77 -5.46 0.59
N LEU A 227 -2.62 -4.23 1.08
CA LEU A 227 -1.30 -3.66 1.37
C LEU A 227 -0.54 -4.43 2.47
N GLY A 228 -1.23 -5.01 3.45
CA GLY A 228 -0.61 -5.81 4.51
C GLY A 228 -0.08 -7.14 4.00
N THR A 229 -0.75 -7.74 3.01
CA THR A 229 -0.23 -8.89 2.27
C THR A 229 1.00 -8.48 1.46
N VAL A 230 0.95 -7.37 0.71
CA VAL A 230 2.12 -6.84 -0.02
C VAL A 230 3.31 -6.59 0.92
N GLU A 231 3.06 -6.01 2.10
CA GLU A 231 4.08 -5.77 3.14
C GLU A 231 4.73 -7.07 3.62
N LYS A 232 3.93 -8.11 3.85
CA LYS A 232 4.46 -9.44 4.21
C LYS A 232 5.29 -10.04 3.06
N LYS A 233 4.87 -9.86 1.81
CA LYS A 233 5.58 -10.37 0.63
C LYS A 233 6.94 -9.69 0.43
N ILE A 234 7.01 -8.35 0.57
CA ILE A 234 8.26 -7.60 0.44
C ILE A 234 9.25 -7.94 1.56
N LEU A 235 8.78 -8.05 2.82
CA LEU A 235 9.62 -8.43 3.97
C LEU A 235 10.18 -9.85 3.84
N ARG A 236 9.48 -10.74 3.15
CA ARG A 236 9.92 -12.12 2.86
C ARG A 236 10.80 -12.23 1.61
N GLY A 237 11.05 -11.12 0.89
CA GLY A 237 11.80 -11.13 -0.36
C GLY A 237 11.14 -11.93 -1.48
N GLN A 238 9.80 -11.86 -1.55
CA GLN A 238 9.00 -12.61 -2.55
C GLN A 238 8.83 -11.86 -3.89
N TYR A 239 9.29 -10.61 -3.98
CA TYR A 239 9.34 -9.84 -5.23
C TYR A 239 10.73 -9.94 -5.84
N MET A 240 10.82 -10.31 -7.12
CA MET A 240 12.09 -10.41 -7.86
C MET A 240 12.46 -9.06 -8.49
N SER A 241 11.46 -8.26 -8.85
CA SER A 241 11.61 -6.93 -9.43
C SER A 241 10.67 -5.91 -8.78
N PRO A 242 10.95 -4.60 -8.93
CA PRO A 242 9.98 -3.55 -8.61
C PRO A 242 8.63 -3.73 -9.31
N GLU A 243 8.62 -4.32 -10.50
CA GLU A 243 7.39 -4.53 -11.28
C GLU A 243 6.51 -5.64 -10.67
N ASP A 244 7.10 -6.68 -10.07
CA ASP A 244 6.34 -7.72 -9.33
C ASP A 244 5.61 -7.11 -8.12
N TYR A 245 6.31 -6.23 -7.39
CA TYR A 245 5.72 -5.46 -6.31
C TYR A 245 4.58 -4.56 -6.81
N ALA A 246 4.83 -3.84 -7.91
CA ALA A 246 3.83 -2.95 -8.48
C ALA A 246 2.59 -3.68 -9.00
N HIS A 247 2.77 -4.90 -9.52
CA HIS A 247 1.66 -5.74 -9.95
C HIS A 247 0.69 -6.01 -8.79
N ASP A 248 1.18 -6.45 -7.63
CA ASP A 248 0.34 -6.72 -6.47
C ASP A 248 -0.28 -5.43 -5.90
N VAL A 249 0.47 -4.32 -5.83
CA VAL A 249 -0.09 -3.05 -5.36
C VAL A 249 -1.22 -2.58 -6.30
N ARG A 250 -1.07 -2.74 -7.61
CA ARG A 250 -2.15 -2.43 -8.57
C ARG A 250 -3.36 -3.33 -8.37
N LEU A 251 -3.18 -4.62 -8.06
CA LEU A 251 -4.28 -5.52 -7.74
C LEU A 251 -5.13 -5.02 -6.57
N VAL A 252 -4.52 -4.43 -5.53
CA VAL A 252 -5.27 -3.82 -4.42
C VAL A 252 -6.33 -2.83 -4.93
N TRP A 253 -5.93 -1.95 -5.84
CA TRP A 253 -6.79 -0.89 -6.37
C TRP A 253 -7.77 -1.40 -7.42
N THR A 254 -7.30 -2.22 -8.36
CA THR A 254 -8.15 -2.74 -9.45
C THR A 254 -9.21 -3.68 -8.91
N ASN A 255 -8.91 -4.52 -7.92
CA ASN A 255 -9.91 -5.37 -7.26
C ASN A 255 -10.98 -4.53 -6.55
N ALA A 256 -10.56 -3.48 -5.84
CA ALA A 256 -11.50 -2.59 -5.18
C ALA A 256 -12.45 -1.91 -6.17
N ILE A 257 -11.95 -1.44 -7.31
CA ILE A 257 -12.74 -0.81 -8.37
C ILE A 257 -13.64 -1.84 -9.07
N THR A 258 -13.13 -3.04 -9.37
CA THR A 258 -13.89 -4.13 -10.00
C THR A 258 -15.08 -4.53 -9.14
N TYR A 259 -14.88 -4.72 -7.84
CA TYR A 259 -15.97 -5.14 -6.94
C TYR A 259 -16.95 -4.00 -6.62
N ASN A 260 -16.45 -2.77 -6.41
CA ASN A 260 -17.27 -1.68 -5.87
C ASN A 260 -17.70 -0.64 -6.92
N SER A 261 -17.28 -0.73 -8.20
CA SER A 261 -17.35 0.34 -9.21
C SER A 261 -16.48 1.57 -8.90
N ALA A 262 -15.94 2.20 -9.94
CA ALA A 262 -15.15 3.43 -9.86
C ALA A 262 -15.91 4.65 -9.31
N THR A 263 -17.25 4.62 -9.34
CA THR A 263 -18.10 5.72 -8.85
C THR A 263 -18.46 5.59 -7.36
N SER A 264 -18.23 4.43 -6.74
CA SER A 264 -18.43 4.27 -5.30
C SER A 264 -17.36 5.02 -4.51
N MET A 265 -17.60 5.23 -3.21
CA MET A 265 -16.58 5.79 -2.31
C MET A 265 -15.27 4.99 -2.37
N PHE A 266 -15.34 3.66 -2.29
CA PHE A 266 -14.15 2.80 -2.34
C PHE A 266 -13.44 2.89 -3.68
N GLY A 267 -14.19 2.93 -4.79
CA GLY A 267 -13.62 3.10 -6.13
C GLY A 267 -12.96 4.47 -6.34
N VAL A 268 -13.57 5.56 -5.85
CA VAL A 268 -12.98 6.90 -5.89
C VAL A 268 -11.68 6.94 -5.10
N VAL A 269 -11.67 6.38 -3.89
CA VAL A 269 -10.47 6.37 -3.03
C VAL A 269 -9.37 5.47 -3.63
N ALA A 270 -9.73 4.29 -4.14
CA ALA A 270 -8.80 3.41 -4.86
C ALA A 270 -8.21 4.08 -6.11
N THR A 271 -8.99 4.88 -6.84
CA THR A 271 -8.50 5.65 -7.99
C THR A 271 -7.48 6.71 -7.56
N ILE A 272 -7.73 7.42 -6.46
CA ILE A 272 -6.79 8.41 -5.91
C ILE A 272 -5.48 7.72 -5.48
N LEU A 273 -5.57 6.62 -4.74
CA LEU A 273 -4.40 5.86 -4.28
C LEU A 273 -3.63 5.24 -5.45
N SER A 274 -4.31 4.76 -6.48
CA SER A 274 -3.68 4.26 -7.70
C SER A 274 -2.88 5.37 -8.41
N GLN A 275 -3.43 6.58 -8.53
CA GLN A 275 -2.71 7.72 -9.12
C GLN A 275 -1.49 8.15 -8.30
N ILE A 276 -1.63 8.21 -6.97
CA ILE A 276 -0.51 8.50 -6.06
C ILE A 276 0.57 7.41 -6.16
N PHE A 277 0.16 6.13 -6.26
CA PHE A 277 1.09 5.02 -6.42
C PHE A 277 1.85 5.12 -7.74
N GLU A 278 1.17 5.23 -8.88
CA GLU A 278 1.83 5.24 -10.20
C GLU A 278 2.82 6.39 -10.31
N ARG A 279 2.42 7.62 -9.92
CA ARG A 279 3.31 8.78 -10.01
C ARG A 279 4.58 8.58 -9.18
N ARG A 280 4.47 8.03 -7.96
CA ARG A 280 5.63 7.83 -7.07
C ARG A 280 6.44 6.60 -7.45
N PHE A 281 5.79 5.57 -7.99
CA PHE A 281 6.45 4.38 -8.52
C PHE A 281 7.32 4.72 -9.75
N THR A 282 6.92 5.70 -10.57
CA THR A 282 7.80 6.18 -11.66
C THR A 282 9.15 6.68 -11.16
N LEU A 283 9.21 7.27 -9.96
CA LEU A 283 10.46 7.71 -9.32
C LEU A 283 11.29 6.55 -8.78
N THR A 284 10.72 5.35 -8.68
CA THR A 284 11.40 4.12 -8.23
C THR A 284 12.13 3.41 -9.38
N ARG A 285 11.72 3.67 -10.62
CA ARG A 285 12.33 3.06 -11.80
C ARG A 285 13.69 3.71 -12.10
N SER A 286 14.77 2.93 -12.00
CA SER A 286 16.01 3.28 -12.70
C SER A 286 15.76 3.19 -14.21
N ALA A 287 16.47 4.00 -15.01
CA ALA A 287 16.30 4.09 -16.47
C ALA A 287 16.57 2.78 -17.24
N ALA A 288 16.95 1.70 -16.57
CA ALA A 288 17.03 0.36 -17.17
C ALA A 288 15.63 -0.26 -17.22
N THR A 289 15.06 -0.32 -18.42
CA THR A 289 13.87 -1.11 -18.72
C THR A 289 14.15 -2.58 -18.46
N ASP A 290 13.62 -3.11 -17.36
CA ASP A 290 13.52 -4.54 -17.12
C ASP A 290 12.46 -5.13 -18.08
N PRO A 291 12.80 -6.05 -19.00
CA PRO A 291 11.88 -6.63 -19.97
C PRO A 291 11.00 -7.65 -19.27
N GLY A 292 9.99 -7.16 -18.54
CA GLY A 292 9.29 -7.97 -17.56
C GLY A 292 8.60 -9.22 -18.09
N ARG A 293 8.19 -10.08 -17.15
CA ARG A 293 6.89 -10.75 -17.14
C ARG A 293 6.61 -11.25 -15.71
N PRO A 294 5.41 -11.05 -15.15
CA PRO A 294 5.03 -11.67 -13.88
C PRO A 294 4.91 -13.19 -14.06
N ILE A 295 5.63 -13.94 -13.24
CA ILE A 295 5.41 -15.36 -13.04
C ILE A 295 4.41 -15.48 -11.87
N PRO A 296 3.27 -16.16 -12.04
CA PRO A 296 2.26 -16.24 -11.00
C PRO A 296 2.80 -16.92 -9.74
N ASP A 297 2.43 -16.36 -8.59
CA ASP A 297 2.68 -16.92 -7.26
C ASP A 297 2.17 -18.36 -7.20
N ARG A 298 3.09 -19.33 -7.17
CA ARG A 298 2.77 -20.73 -6.88
C ARG A 298 3.23 -21.01 -5.47
N ASN A 299 2.31 -21.51 -4.65
CA ASN A 299 2.61 -21.94 -3.30
C ASN A 299 3.77 -22.96 -3.36
N GLY A 300 4.91 -22.59 -2.78
CA GLY A 300 6.12 -23.39 -2.77
C GLY A 300 7.17 -23.07 -3.83
N TRP A 301 7.09 -21.99 -4.62
CA TRP A 301 8.12 -21.70 -5.62
C TRP A 301 9.43 -21.09 -5.02
N PRO A 302 10.61 -21.25 -5.65
CA PRO A 302 11.88 -20.79 -5.09
C PRO A 302 11.99 -19.26 -4.98
N THR A 303 12.44 -18.75 -3.83
CA THR A 303 12.64 -17.30 -3.61
C THR A 303 13.82 -16.77 -4.44
N PHE A 304 13.87 -15.43 -4.65
CA PHE A 304 15.02 -14.79 -5.30
C PHE A 304 16.35 -15.15 -4.61
N THR A 305 16.38 -15.14 -3.27
CA THR A 305 17.57 -15.54 -2.51
C THR A 305 17.98 -16.98 -2.81
N ALA A 306 17.00 -17.89 -2.96
CA ALA A 306 17.27 -19.27 -3.33
C ALA A 306 17.78 -19.39 -4.77
N LYS A 307 17.19 -18.66 -5.73
CA LYS A 307 17.63 -18.61 -7.13
C LYS A 307 19.03 -18.00 -7.27
N LYS A 308 19.33 -16.91 -6.56
CA LYS A 308 20.67 -16.30 -6.51
C LYS A 308 21.70 -17.27 -5.94
N LYS A 309 21.38 -17.93 -4.81
CA LYS A 309 22.24 -18.97 -4.24
C LYS A 309 22.46 -20.13 -5.21
N PHE A 310 21.42 -20.54 -5.94
CA PHE A 310 21.52 -21.58 -6.95
C PHE A 310 22.48 -21.15 -8.08
N TYR A 311 22.31 -19.95 -8.62
CA TYR A 311 23.19 -19.37 -9.63
C TYR A 311 24.66 -19.31 -9.16
N ASP A 312 24.91 -18.81 -7.95
CA ASP A 312 26.25 -18.73 -7.34
C ASP A 312 26.91 -20.11 -7.13
N LEU A 313 26.10 -21.17 -6.98
CA LEU A 313 26.60 -22.54 -6.90
C LEU A 313 26.93 -23.08 -8.29
N CYS A 314 26.06 -22.83 -9.28
CA CYS A 314 26.26 -23.29 -10.66
C CYS A 314 27.52 -22.72 -11.30
N THR A 315 27.85 -21.45 -11.04
CA THR A 315 29.09 -20.82 -11.54
C THR A 315 30.38 -21.45 -10.99
N LYS A 316 30.28 -22.25 -9.93
CA LYS A 316 31.40 -22.96 -9.29
C LYS A 316 31.50 -24.43 -9.70
N LEU A 317 30.55 -24.93 -10.50
CA LEU A 317 30.54 -26.33 -10.94
C LEU A 317 31.46 -26.54 -12.15
N THR A 318 32.03 -27.74 -12.26
CA THR A 318 32.77 -28.15 -13.46
C THR A 318 31.81 -28.40 -14.63
N LEU A 319 32.32 -28.42 -15.86
CA LEU A 319 31.50 -28.75 -17.04
C LEU A 319 30.86 -30.15 -16.92
N ALA A 320 31.56 -31.12 -16.33
CA ALA A 320 31.01 -32.46 -16.08
C ALA A 320 29.86 -32.43 -15.07
N ASP A 321 29.98 -31.63 -14.00
CA ASP A 321 28.92 -31.43 -13.03
C ASP A 321 27.74 -30.67 -13.63
N LEU A 322 27.98 -29.65 -14.47
CA LEU A 322 26.91 -28.96 -15.19
C LEU A 322 26.13 -29.90 -16.10
N ASN A 323 26.79 -30.82 -16.81
CA ASN A 323 26.11 -31.85 -17.61
C ASN A 323 25.27 -32.81 -16.75
N GLN A 324 25.75 -33.17 -15.55
CA GLN A 324 24.98 -33.96 -14.59
C GLN A 324 23.76 -33.19 -14.07
N MET A 325 23.92 -31.89 -13.81
CA MET A 325 22.85 -30.98 -13.39
C MET A 325 21.77 -30.88 -14.46
N VAL A 326 22.16 -30.62 -15.72
CA VAL A 326 21.26 -30.57 -16.87
C VAL A 326 20.51 -31.88 -17.03
N SER A 327 21.19 -33.03 -16.88
CA SER A 327 20.55 -34.35 -16.93
C SER A 327 19.53 -34.55 -15.79
N LEU A 328 19.85 -34.08 -14.59
CA LEU A 328 18.95 -34.09 -13.43
C LEU A 328 17.69 -33.26 -13.69
N VAL A 329 17.85 -32.07 -14.28
CA VAL A 329 16.75 -31.19 -14.66
C VAL A 329 15.93 -31.81 -15.78
N GLN A 330 16.55 -32.31 -16.86
CA GLN A 330 15.88 -32.95 -17.98
C GLN A 330 14.97 -34.10 -17.52
N ASN A 331 15.44 -34.90 -16.57
CA ASN A 331 14.72 -36.07 -16.06
C ASN A 331 13.49 -35.73 -15.20
N HIS A 332 13.47 -34.56 -14.56
CA HIS A 332 12.41 -34.18 -13.62
C HIS A 332 11.54 -33.02 -14.10
N CYS A 333 12.09 -32.16 -14.97
CA CYS A 333 11.48 -30.96 -15.49
C CYS A 333 11.98 -30.68 -16.91
N ALA A 334 11.66 -31.57 -17.87
CA ALA A 334 12.11 -31.46 -19.26
C ALA A 334 11.72 -30.15 -19.95
N LYS A 335 10.66 -29.47 -19.48
CA LYS A 335 10.20 -28.18 -20.00
C LYS A 335 11.16 -27.03 -19.69
N ALA A 336 11.96 -27.15 -18.64
CA ALA A 336 12.95 -26.16 -18.24
C ALA A 336 14.27 -26.29 -19.02
N VAL A 337 14.35 -27.16 -20.03
CA VAL A 337 15.56 -27.38 -20.80
C VAL A 337 15.28 -27.17 -22.28
N GLN A 338 16.03 -26.27 -22.90
CA GLN A 338 15.93 -25.96 -24.31
C GLN A 338 17.26 -26.25 -25.02
N GLN A 339 17.17 -26.93 -26.16
CA GLN A 339 18.35 -27.32 -26.93
C GLN A 339 18.64 -26.25 -27.98
N CYS A 340 19.72 -25.50 -27.78
CA CYS A 340 20.12 -24.37 -28.63
C CYS A 340 21.28 -24.79 -29.54
N GLY A 341 21.05 -25.75 -30.44
CA GLY A 341 22.04 -26.24 -31.40
C GLY A 341 22.73 -27.54 -31.00
N ASP A 342 23.75 -27.95 -31.78
CA ASP A 342 24.30 -29.32 -31.73
C ASP A 342 25.03 -29.66 -30.43
N LYS A 343 25.42 -28.66 -29.61
CA LYS A 343 26.20 -28.85 -28.37
C LYS A 343 25.86 -27.89 -27.23
N GLU A 344 24.83 -27.06 -27.36
CA GLU A 344 24.46 -26.08 -26.35
C GLU A 344 23.07 -26.40 -25.79
N VAL A 345 22.98 -26.34 -24.46
CA VAL A 345 21.75 -26.60 -23.72
C VAL A 345 21.54 -25.44 -22.77
N GLU A 346 20.37 -24.81 -22.89
CA GLU A 346 19.92 -23.75 -22.02
C GLU A 346 18.97 -24.34 -20.97
N VAL A 347 19.20 -23.99 -19.70
CA VAL A 347 18.30 -24.37 -18.61
C VAL A 347 17.60 -23.11 -18.14
N ASP A 348 16.29 -23.04 -18.40
CA ASP A 348 15.44 -22.00 -17.90
C ASP A 348 15.11 -22.27 -16.42
N VAL A 349 15.78 -21.53 -15.54
CA VAL A 349 15.59 -21.63 -14.09
C VAL A 349 14.17 -21.23 -13.68
N ASP A 350 13.50 -20.42 -14.49
CA ASP A 350 12.15 -19.92 -14.25
C ASP A 350 11.06 -20.90 -14.71
N GLU A 351 11.42 -21.98 -15.40
CA GLU A 351 10.51 -23.10 -15.71
C GLU A 351 10.68 -24.27 -14.73
N LEU A 352 11.63 -24.19 -13.78
CA LEU A 352 11.84 -25.24 -12.78
C LEU A 352 10.68 -25.29 -11.77
N ASP A 353 10.10 -26.48 -11.60
CA ASP A 353 9.21 -26.74 -10.47
C ASP A 353 10.01 -26.81 -9.15
N MET A 354 9.35 -26.58 -8.01
CA MET A 354 10.02 -26.54 -6.70
C MET A 354 10.71 -27.86 -6.33
N GLN A 355 10.09 -29.00 -6.62
CA GLN A 355 10.68 -30.28 -6.23
C GLN A 355 12.00 -30.49 -6.98
N THR A 356 12.01 -30.18 -8.28
CA THR A 356 13.20 -30.20 -9.11
C THR A 356 14.21 -29.16 -8.63
N PHE A 357 13.80 -27.89 -8.44
CA PHE A 357 14.69 -26.84 -7.96
C PHE A 357 15.38 -27.20 -6.62
N SER A 358 14.61 -27.69 -5.65
CA SER A 358 15.12 -28.07 -4.33
C SER A 358 16.09 -29.25 -4.42
N LYS A 359 15.79 -30.25 -5.26
CA LYS A 359 16.68 -31.39 -5.52
C LYS A 359 18.00 -30.93 -6.14
N VAL A 360 17.94 -30.10 -7.18
CA VAL A 360 19.12 -29.63 -7.91
C VAL A 360 19.96 -28.70 -7.04
N LEU A 361 19.33 -27.80 -6.27
CA LEU A 361 20.00 -26.93 -5.30
C LEU A 361 20.74 -27.73 -4.21
N ASN A 362 20.10 -28.76 -3.66
CA ASN A 362 20.73 -29.64 -2.65
C ASN A 362 21.89 -30.44 -3.25
N TRP A 363 21.72 -30.97 -4.46
CA TRP A 363 22.76 -31.68 -5.19
C TRP A 363 23.97 -30.78 -5.45
N ALA A 364 23.75 -29.57 -5.99
CA ALA A 364 24.81 -28.60 -6.27
C ALA A 364 25.54 -28.15 -4.99
N SER A 365 24.79 -27.96 -3.90
CA SER A 365 25.36 -27.63 -2.59
C SER A 365 26.26 -28.75 -2.05
N ASN A 366 25.88 -30.02 -2.23
CA ASN A 366 26.67 -31.16 -1.76
C ASN A 366 27.94 -31.36 -2.59
N LYS A 367 27.87 -31.15 -3.91
CA LYS A 367 29.05 -31.19 -4.79
C LYS A 367 30.10 -30.14 -4.40
N ASN A 368 29.67 -28.92 -4.12
CA ASN A 368 30.58 -27.85 -3.73
C ASN A 368 31.27 -28.14 -2.37
N LYS A 369 30.56 -28.78 -1.44
CA LYS A 369 31.15 -29.28 -0.17
C LYS A 369 32.15 -30.42 -0.37
N SER A 370 31.96 -31.28 -1.37
CA SER A 370 32.92 -32.35 -1.67
C SER A 370 34.19 -31.83 -2.34
N SER A 371 34.08 -30.83 -3.22
CA SER A 371 35.24 -30.24 -3.91
C SER A 371 36.15 -29.47 -2.94
N THR A 372 35.57 -28.68 -2.03
CA THR A 372 36.32 -27.95 -1.00
C THR A 372 37.03 -28.85 0.02
N LYS A 373 36.51 -30.06 0.26
CA LYS A 373 37.13 -31.06 1.15
C LYS A 373 38.27 -31.83 0.46
N ALA A 374 38.22 -31.98 -0.86
CA ALA A 374 39.26 -32.62 -1.66
C ALA A 374 40.47 -31.70 -1.92
N GLU A 375 40.29 -30.38 -1.91
CA GLU A 375 41.39 -29.40 -2.05
C GLU A 375 42.11 -29.08 -0.73
N SER A 376 41.56 -29.53 0.41
CA SER A 376 42.10 -29.27 1.76
C SER A 376 42.71 -30.51 2.44
N SER A 377 42.79 -31.63 1.71
CA SER A 377 43.49 -32.87 2.10
C SER A 377 44.64 -33.11 1.14
#